data_AF-A0AA47P5E0-F1
#
_entry.id   AF-A0AA47P5E0-F1
#
_cell.length_a   1.000
_cell.length_b   1.000
_cell.length_c   1.000
_cell.angle_alpha   90.00
_cell.angle_beta   90.00
_cell.angle_gamma   90.00
#
_symmetry.space_group_name_H-M   'P 1'
#
loop_
_entity.id
_entity.type
_entity.pdbx_description
1 polymer ?
#
loop_
_entity_poly.entity_id
_entity_poly.type
_entity_poly.pdbx_seq_one_letter_code
_entity_poly.pdbx_strand_id
1 'polypeptide(L)'
;MAATMAGERETQNTLGPEELEPVQPGPRDEARPRPRLSSRLHAITAAGWGSAALLLKQTWPPPPPSPGDATNKCFKLENGCLPNGTKAAASYGTPVTRVTATDADDPVYGNSAKLVYSILEGQPYFSIDPNSATIKIALHGMDREMREEYLVVIQAKDMGGHMGGLSGTTTVTVTLTDVNDNPPKFSKSLYEFVIPEDLAIGKAGGKVKANDRDIGENAKSTYSIIEGDERGIFELSTDTQTQEGILRLKKPLDFESKRAFTLKVEATNMRFEPSSGGPYKDTATVKVVVEDSDEPPVFSRATYVLEVNENAPINTVIGTVNARDPDTTGSLVR
;
A
#
# COMPACT_ATOMS: atom_id res chain seq x y z
N MET A 1 30.38 -57.17 8.88
CA MET A 1 31.33 -57.87 7.98
C MET A 1 31.13 -57.24 6.61
N ALA A 2 31.95 -56.23 6.26
CA ALA A 2 33.12 -56.34 5.35
C ALA A 2 32.65 -56.40 3.88
N ALA A 3 33.17 -55.69 2.87
CA ALA A 3 34.38 -54.88 2.65
C ALA A 3 34.11 -54.02 1.38
N THR A 4 34.48 -52.73 1.26
CA THR A 4 35.79 -52.08 0.98
C THR A 4 36.15 -51.97 -0.52
N MET A 5 36.77 -50.82 -0.85
CA MET A 5 37.65 -50.45 -2.00
C MET A 5 36.96 -49.60 -3.10
N ALA A 6 37.28 -48.34 -3.42
CA ALA A 6 38.50 -47.48 -3.48
C ALA A 6 39.14 -47.35 -4.89
N GLY A 7 39.60 -46.13 -5.22
CA GLY A 7 40.52 -45.76 -6.33
C GLY A 7 39.88 -44.83 -7.37
N GLU A 8 40.11 -43.50 -7.43
CA GLU A 8 41.32 -42.67 -7.74
C GLU A 8 41.73 -42.53 -9.23
N ARG A 9 41.69 -41.24 -9.67
CA ARG A 9 42.64 -40.44 -10.48
C ARG A 9 42.89 -40.63 -12.00
N GLU A 10 42.86 -39.44 -12.62
CA GLU A 10 43.81 -38.81 -13.57
C GLU A 10 43.77 -39.07 -15.10
N THR A 11 43.50 -37.95 -15.81
CA THR A 11 44.14 -37.39 -17.04
C THR A 11 44.48 -38.29 -18.24
N GLN A 12 44.07 -37.88 -19.44
CA GLN A 12 44.96 -37.24 -20.44
C GLN A 12 44.24 -36.92 -21.77
N ASN A 13 44.80 -35.90 -22.42
CA ASN A 13 44.46 -35.27 -23.70
C ASN A 13 45.08 -36.05 -24.88
N THR A 14 44.69 -35.74 -26.13
CA THR A 14 45.35 -35.92 -27.47
C THR A 14 44.29 -36.31 -28.53
N LEU A 15 44.29 -35.92 -29.82
CA LEU A 15 45.04 -34.98 -30.69
C LEU A 15 44.19 -34.84 -31.99
N GLY A 16 44.39 -33.74 -32.75
CA GLY A 16 43.77 -33.40 -34.05
C GLY A 16 44.23 -34.30 -35.24
N PRO A 17 44.36 -33.83 -36.50
CA PRO A 17 44.65 -32.46 -37.01
C PRO A 17 43.71 -32.05 -38.19
N GLU A 18 43.80 -30.90 -38.89
CA GLU A 18 44.87 -30.40 -39.80
C GLU A 18 44.43 -28.96 -40.27
N GLU A 19 45.13 -27.85 -39.95
CA GLU A 19 46.31 -27.22 -40.61
C GLU A 19 46.00 -26.66 -42.03
N LEU A 20 46.26 -25.40 -42.45
CA LEU A 20 47.47 -24.55 -42.38
C LEU A 20 47.16 -23.05 -42.69
N GLU A 21 47.84 -22.12 -42.00
CA GLU A 21 48.13 -20.73 -42.42
C GLU A 21 49.43 -20.70 -43.32
N PRO A 22 50.25 -19.62 -43.53
CA PRO A 22 50.18 -18.17 -43.22
C PRO A 22 50.76 -17.22 -44.31
N VAL A 23 50.86 -15.91 -44.02
CA VAL A 23 52.13 -15.10 -43.98
C VAL A 23 51.84 -13.57 -43.98
N GLN A 24 52.44 -12.86 -43.02
CA GLN A 24 52.64 -11.39 -42.93
C GLN A 24 54.13 -11.06 -43.16
N PRO A 25 54.52 -9.81 -43.49
CA PRO A 25 55.18 -9.00 -42.45
C PRO A 25 55.10 -7.44 -42.56
N GLY A 26 55.00 -6.75 -41.41
CA GLY A 26 55.96 -5.70 -40.98
C GLY A 26 55.72 -4.19 -41.25
N PRO A 27 56.34 -3.25 -40.48
CA PRO A 27 55.74 -2.00 -39.96
C PRO A 27 56.50 -0.67 -40.30
N ARG A 28 56.03 0.47 -39.72
CA ARG A 28 56.65 1.83 -39.44
C ARG A 28 55.73 3.00 -39.90
N ASP A 29 55.66 4.22 -39.35
CA ASP A 29 56.16 4.94 -38.17
C ASP A 29 55.36 6.28 -38.05
N GLU A 30 55.21 6.77 -36.80
CA GLU A 30 55.17 8.17 -36.30
C GLU A 30 54.17 9.29 -36.71
N ALA A 31 53.77 10.04 -35.64
CA ALA A 31 53.54 11.50 -35.51
C ALA A 31 52.10 12.12 -35.40
N ARG A 32 51.88 12.79 -34.26
CA ARG A 32 50.84 13.80 -33.89
C ARG A 32 51.26 15.22 -34.38
N PRO A 33 50.54 16.38 -34.13
CA PRO A 33 49.12 16.67 -33.81
C PRO A 33 48.47 17.92 -34.52
N ARG A 34 47.12 17.97 -34.60
CA ARG A 34 46.07 19.07 -34.57
C ARG A 34 46.29 20.48 -35.25
N PRO A 35 45.33 21.45 -35.19
CA PRO A 35 44.30 21.74 -36.21
C PRO A 35 44.28 23.22 -36.71
N ARG A 36 43.46 23.59 -37.72
CA ARG A 36 42.74 24.91 -37.80
C ARG A 36 41.83 25.06 -39.05
N LEU A 37 40.59 25.50 -38.76
CA LEU A 37 39.68 26.42 -39.46
C LEU A 37 39.81 26.69 -40.98
N SER A 38 38.68 26.60 -41.68
CA SER A 38 38.33 27.53 -42.77
C SER A 38 36.84 27.43 -43.13
N SER A 39 36.04 28.41 -42.71
CA SER A 39 34.78 28.79 -43.37
C SER A 39 35.06 29.93 -44.35
N ARG A 40 34.76 29.73 -45.64
CA ARG A 40 34.74 30.78 -46.67
C ARG A 40 33.30 31.04 -47.11
N LEU A 41 32.88 32.30 -47.00
CA LEU A 41 31.80 32.92 -47.78
C LEU A 41 32.36 33.53 -49.08
N HIS A 42 31.50 33.78 -50.09
CA HIS A 42 31.46 34.82 -51.15
C HIS A 42 30.55 34.27 -52.30
N ALA A 43 29.71 35.00 -53.07
CA ALA A 43 29.56 36.43 -53.41
C ALA A 43 28.08 36.72 -53.84
N ILE A 44 27.48 37.90 -53.55
CA ILE A 44 27.32 39.18 -54.33
C ILE A 44 26.63 39.06 -55.72
N THR A 45 25.45 39.67 -55.95
CA THR A 45 25.15 40.96 -56.65
C THR A 45 23.61 41.06 -56.86
N ALA A 46 22.88 42.17 -57.04
CA ALA A 46 23.05 43.63 -56.95
C ALA A 46 21.66 44.33 -57.13
N ALA A 47 21.62 45.64 -56.87
CA ALA A 47 20.66 46.69 -57.30
C ALA A 47 19.34 46.88 -56.52
N GLY A 48 18.98 48.15 -56.28
CA GLY A 48 17.85 48.57 -55.43
C GLY A 48 16.95 49.67 -56.02
N TRP A 49 16.37 50.46 -55.09
CA TRP A 49 15.49 51.65 -55.18
C TRP A 49 13.97 51.42 -54.99
N GLY A 50 13.38 52.10 -53.98
CA GLY A 50 12.00 52.60 -54.03
C GLY A 50 11.06 52.32 -52.82
N SER A 51 11.11 53.21 -51.83
CA SER A 51 10.05 53.73 -50.92
C SER A 51 8.76 52.93 -50.55
N ALA A 52 8.56 52.87 -49.22
CA ALA A 52 7.33 53.08 -48.43
C ALA A 52 6.02 52.33 -48.77
N ALA A 53 5.56 51.49 -47.84
CA ALA A 53 4.15 51.46 -47.39
C ALA A 53 3.98 50.63 -46.11
N LEU A 54 3.40 51.26 -45.11
CA LEU A 54 2.69 50.65 -43.98
C LEU A 54 1.44 49.95 -44.51
N LEU A 55 1.14 48.70 -44.12
CA LEU A 55 -0.22 48.22 -43.81
C LEU A 55 -0.26 46.75 -43.36
N LEU A 56 -1.06 46.54 -42.30
CA LEU A 56 -1.48 45.25 -41.73
C LEU A 56 -2.02 44.28 -42.78
N LYS A 57 -1.88 42.98 -42.53
CA LYS A 57 -2.94 42.02 -42.87
C LYS A 57 -3.00 40.81 -41.92
N GLN A 58 -4.25 40.54 -41.55
CA GLN A 58 -4.76 39.44 -40.74
C GLN A 58 -4.43 38.05 -41.31
N THR A 59 -4.58 37.09 -40.41
CA THR A 59 -4.22 35.67 -40.42
C THR A 59 -5.06 34.75 -41.33
N TRP A 60 -4.48 33.61 -41.70
CA TRP A 60 -5.14 32.29 -41.72
C TRP A 60 -4.10 31.16 -41.57
N PRO A 61 -4.52 29.94 -41.16
CA PRO A 61 -3.75 29.04 -40.30
C PRO A 61 -2.67 28.24 -41.05
N PRO A 62 -1.64 27.71 -40.34
CA PRO A 62 -0.61 26.90 -40.97
C PRO A 62 -1.17 25.53 -41.43
N PRO A 63 -0.61 24.94 -42.50
CA PRO A 63 -0.94 23.58 -42.93
C PRO A 63 -0.55 22.55 -41.85
N PRO A 64 -1.16 21.35 -41.83
CA PRO A 64 -0.80 20.32 -40.86
C PRO A 64 0.67 19.92 -41.06
N PRO A 65 1.49 19.88 -39.99
CA PRO A 65 2.87 19.43 -40.11
C PRO A 65 2.92 17.92 -40.39
N SER A 66 3.82 17.57 -41.31
CA SER A 66 4.19 16.21 -41.71
C SER A 66 4.64 15.34 -40.53
N PRO A 67 4.40 14.02 -40.56
CA PRO A 67 4.73 13.11 -39.46
C PRO A 67 6.23 12.83 -39.45
N GLY A 68 6.95 13.55 -38.59
CA GLY A 68 8.37 13.30 -38.31
C GLY A 68 8.92 14.42 -37.45
N ASP A 69 9.35 14.06 -36.23
CA ASP A 69 10.00 14.89 -35.21
C ASP A 69 9.10 15.74 -34.28
N ALA A 70 8.10 15.07 -33.70
CA ALA A 70 7.66 15.40 -32.35
C ALA A 70 8.69 14.87 -31.33
N THR A 71 9.77 15.62 -31.08
CA THR A 71 10.56 15.41 -29.86
C THR A 71 9.97 16.24 -28.74
N ASN A 72 8.93 15.69 -28.11
CA ASN A 72 8.63 15.98 -26.70
C ASN A 72 9.92 15.77 -25.90
N LYS A 73 10.64 16.85 -25.60
CA LYS A 73 11.67 16.82 -24.56
C LYS A 73 10.94 16.83 -23.22
N CYS A 74 10.50 15.66 -22.79
CA CYS A 74 10.07 15.41 -21.43
C CYS A 74 11.15 15.91 -20.47
N PHE A 75 10.80 16.86 -19.60
CA PHE A 75 11.63 17.21 -18.46
C PHE A 75 11.66 16.02 -17.50
N LYS A 76 12.85 15.41 -17.38
CA LYS A 76 13.11 14.29 -16.48
C LYS A 76 13.19 14.85 -15.06
N LEU A 77 12.22 14.53 -14.21
CA LEU A 77 12.28 14.80 -12.77
C LEU A 77 13.25 13.80 -12.12
N GLU A 78 14.55 14.11 -12.16
CA GLU A 78 15.53 13.48 -11.27
C GLU A 78 15.49 14.22 -9.94
N ASN A 79 14.66 13.73 -9.01
CA ASN A 79 15.02 13.43 -7.61
C ASN A 79 13.79 13.39 -6.70
N GLY A 80 13.53 12.18 -6.18
CA GLY A 80 13.19 11.93 -4.79
C GLY A 80 11.83 12.43 -4.29
N CYS A 81 10.88 11.50 -4.16
CA CYS A 81 9.87 11.60 -3.12
C CYS A 81 10.54 11.91 -1.76
N LEU A 82 9.82 12.64 -0.91
CA LEU A 82 10.24 12.92 0.47
C LEU A 82 10.80 11.64 1.12
N PRO A 83 11.99 11.70 1.76
CA PRO A 83 12.55 10.53 2.43
C PRO A 83 11.55 10.01 3.47
N ASN A 84 11.36 8.69 3.47
CA ASN A 84 10.58 7.94 4.46
C ASN A 84 10.76 8.52 5.87
N GLY A 85 9.64 8.86 6.51
CA GLY A 85 9.56 8.82 7.97
C GLY A 85 9.56 10.13 8.76
N THR A 86 9.18 11.27 8.20
CA THR A 86 8.83 12.45 9.03
C THR A 86 7.61 13.20 8.50
N LYS A 87 6.43 12.81 9.00
CA LYS A 87 5.31 13.73 9.12
C LYS A 87 5.01 13.85 10.62
N ALA A 88 5.70 14.76 11.30
CA ALA A 88 4.94 15.67 12.15
C ALA A 88 4.12 16.50 11.17
N ALA A 89 2.81 16.68 11.39
CA ALA A 89 1.92 17.45 10.52
C ALA A 89 2.67 18.64 9.90
N ALA A 90 2.96 18.56 8.60
CA ALA A 90 4.04 19.32 8.01
C ALA A 90 3.81 20.83 8.26
N SER A 91 4.78 21.45 8.93
CA SER A 91 4.63 22.80 9.46
C SER A 91 4.73 23.84 8.35
N TYR A 92 4.17 25.04 8.58
CA TYR A 92 4.35 26.17 7.67
C TYR A 92 5.83 26.34 7.29
N GLY A 93 6.10 26.52 5.99
CA GLY A 93 7.44 26.69 5.44
C GLY A 93 8.21 25.39 5.20
N THR A 94 7.65 24.22 5.53
CA THR A 94 8.28 22.92 5.22
C THR A 94 8.47 22.79 3.71
N PRO A 95 9.70 22.52 3.23
CA PRO A 95 9.96 22.30 1.81
C PRO A 95 9.34 20.97 1.36
N VAL A 96 8.58 21.02 0.26
CA VAL A 96 7.95 19.84 -0.36
C VAL A 96 8.87 19.28 -1.43
N THR A 97 9.28 20.12 -2.38
CA THR A 97 10.17 19.76 -3.48
C THR A 97 10.78 21.02 -4.10
N ARG A 98 11.71 20.86 -5.05
CA ARG A 98 12.30 21.93 -5.83
C ARG A 98 12.14 21.63 -7.32
N VAL A 99 11.65 22.60 -8.07
CA VAL A 99 11.57 22.50 -9.53
C VAL A 99 12.78 23.14 -10.19
N THR A 100 13.08 22.73 -11.41
CA THR A 100 14.19 23.27 -12.19
C THR A 100 13.73 23.60 -13.60
N ALA A 101 14.22 24.72 -14.11
CA ALA A 101 14.09 25.14 -15.49
C ALA A 101 15.43 25.73 -15.96
N THR A 102 15.66 25.73 -17.26
CA THR A 102 16.88 26.22 -17.89
C THR A 102 16.50 27.21 -18.99
N ASP A 103 17.25 28.30 -19.07
CA ASP A 103 17.19 29.25 -20.18
C ASP A 103 18.40 29.03 -21.12
N ALA A 104 18.21 29.24 -22.42
CA ALA A 104 19.27 29.08 -23.42
C ALA A 104 20.12 30.34 -23.60
N ASP A 105 19.69 31.48 -23.04
CA ASP A 105 20.39 32.75 -23.12
C ASP A 105 21.70 32.74 -22.31
N ASP A 106 22.64 33.60 -22.72
CA ASP A 106 23.95 33.71 -22.08
C ASP A 106 23.82 34.22 -20.63
N PRO A 107 24.26 33.45 -19.62
CA PRO A 107 24.14 33.85 -18.21
C PRO A 107 25.05 35.01 -17.81
N VAL A 108 26.00 35.41 -18.66
CA VAL A 108 26.98 36.48 -18.40
C VAL A 108 26.47 37.84 -18.88
N TYR A 109 25.56 37.89 -19.86
CA TYR A 109 25.13 39.14 -20.51
C TYR A 109 23.66 39.48 -20.23
N GLY A 110 23.41 40.16 -19.11
CA GLY A 110 22.10 40.73 -18.75
C GLY A 110 21.22 39.79 -17.90
N ASN A 111 19.99 40.23 -17.61
CA ASN A 111 19.03 39.47 -16.80
C ASN A 111 18.22 38.44 -17.61
N SER A 112 18.53 38.23 -18.89
CA SER A 112 17.74 37.37 -19.78
C SER A 112 17.85 35.89 -19.46
N ALA A 113 18.96 35.42 -18.91
CA ALA A 113 19.04 34.03 -18.42
C ALA A 113 18.52 33.85 -16.97
N LYS A 114 18.14 34.93 -16.28
CA LYS A 114 17.69 34.87 -14.88
C LYS A 114 16.21 34.51 -14.82
N LEU A 115 15.92 33.31 -14.32
CA LEU A 115 14.55 32.82 -14.15
C LEU A 115 13.96 33.21 -12.80
N VAL A 116 12.69 33.59 -12.82
CA VAL A 116 11.85 33.77 -11.64
C VAL A 116 10.63 32.86 -11.71
N TYR A 117 10.36 32.21 -10.58
CA TYR A 117 9.32 31.19 -10.47
C TYR A 117 8.07 31.73 -9.76
N SER A 118 6.90 31.32 -10.22
CA SER A 118 5.62 31.64 -9.59
C SER A 118 4.60 30.51 -9.77
N ILE A 119 3.63 30.42 -8.88
CA ILE A 119 2.47 29.53 -9.05
C ILE A 119 1.41 30.30 -9.82
N LEU A 120 1.01 29.79 -11.00
CA LEU A 120 -0.07 30.36 -11.81
C LEU A 120 -1.44 29.85 -11.37
N GLU A 121 -1.53 28.55 -11.13
CA GLU A 121 -2.76 27.88 -10.74
C GLU A 121 -2.47 26.86 -9.65
N GLY A 122 -3.35 26.79 -8.65
CA GLY A 122 -3.18 25.89 -7.53
C GLY A 122 -4.03 26.31 -6.33
N GLN A 123 -3.95 25.51 -5.27
CA GLN A 123 -4.57 25.81 -3.99
C GLN A 123 -3.61 26.65 -3.12
N PRO A 124 -4.12 27.45 -2.17
CA PRO A 124 -3.29 28.35 -1.36
C PRO A 124 -2.43 27.62 -0.32
N TYR A 125 -2.48 26.29 -0.26
CA TYR A 125 -1.66 25.45 0.61
C TYR A 125 -0.18 25.44 0.22
N PHE A 126 0.17 25.89 -0.99
CA PHE A 126 1.54 25.87 -1.49
C PHE A 126 2.03 27.28 -1.85
N SER A 127 3.31 27.52 -1.61
CA SER A 127 4.04 28.69 -2.09
C SER A 127 5.31 28.23 -2.80
N ILE A 128 5.82 29.05 -3.72
CA ILE A 128 7.13 28.82 -4.34
C ILE A 128 8.05 29.99 -4.05
N ASP A 129 9.28 29.67 -3.66
CA ASP A 129 10.32 30.68 -3.55
C ASP A 129 10.78 31.11 -4.96
N PRO A 130 10.68 32.40 -5.31
CA PRO A 130 10.84 32.87 -6.68
C PRO A 130 12.25 32.71 -7.24
N ASN A 131 13.28 32.53 -6.40
CA ASN A 131 14.68 32.45 -6.83
C ASN A 131 15.23 31.03 -6.73
N SER A 132 14.89 30.30 -5.67
CA SER A 132 15.36 28.93 -5.44
C SER A 132 14.47 27.88 -6.09
N ALA A 133 13.25 28.24 -6.52
CA ALA A 133 12.24 27.35 -7.07
C ALA A 133 11.79 26.24 -6.10
N THR A 134 11.94 26.48 -4.80
CA THR A 134 11.52 25.53 -3.75
C THR A 134 10.04 25.75 -3.45
N ILE A 135 9.24 24.70 -3.61
CA ILE A 135 7.84 24.67 -3.20
C ILE A 135 7.78 24.36 -1.71
N LYS A 136 7.02 25.15 -0.95
CA LYS A 136 6.84 25.02 0.50
C LYS A 136 5.37 25.02 0.87
N ILE A 137 5.06 24.44 2.02
CA ILE A 137 3.74 24.53 2.62
C ILE A 137 3.48 25.96 3.08
N ALA A 138 2.39 26.55 2.60
CA ALA A 138 1.97 27.92 2.88
C ALA A 138 0.76 27.99 3.83
N LEU A 139 -0.10 26.97 3.85
CA LEU A 139 -1.25 26.90 4.75
C LEU A 139 -1.47 25.48 5.28
N HIS A 140 -2.11 25.40 6.44
CA HIS A 140 -2.59 24.15 7.04
C HIS A 140 -4.00 23.80 6.55
N GLY A 141 -4.46 22.59 6.88
CA GLY A 141 -5.81 22.12 6.56
C GLY A 141 -5.88 21.20 5.33
N MET A 142 -4.74 20.73 4.85
CA MET A 142 -4.69 19.61 3.91
C MET A 142 -5.00 18.31 4.66
N ASP A 143 -6.02 17.61 4.18
CA ASP A 143 -6.55 16.36 4.72
C ASP A 143 -6.61 15.32 3.58
N ARG A 144 -5.96 14.16 3.77
CA ARG A 144 -5.84 13.14 2.71
C ARG A 144 -7.18 12.47 2.47
N GLU A 145 -7.95 12.27 3.52
CA GLU A 145 -9.27 11.65 3.52
C GLU A 145 -10.30 12.52 2.77
N MET A 146 -10.08 13.83 2.71
CA MET A 146 -10.86 14.76 1.90
C MET A 146 -10.33 14.89 0.47
N ARG A 147 -9.01 15.00 0.30
CA ARG A 147 -8.35 15.10 -1.01
C ARG A 147 -6.89 14.65 -0.92
N GLU A 148 -6.58 13.56 -1.61
CA GLU A 148 -5.25 12.97 -1.62
C GLU A 148 -4.24 13.64 -2.56
N GLU A 149 -4.70 14.40 -3.56
CA GLU A 149 -3.84 14.95 -4.61
C GLU A 149 -4.15 16.41 -4.95
N TYR A 150 -3.10 17.20 -5.18
CA TYR A 150 -3.17 18.60 -5.59
C TYR A 150 -2.29 18.85 -6.81
N LEU A 151 -2.86 19.52 -7.82
CA LEU A 151 -2.13 19.98 -9.00
C LEU A 151 -1.72 21.44 -8.81
N VAL A 152 -0.45 21.73 -9.05
CA VAL A 152 0.13 23.08 -8.96
C VAL A 152 0.81 23.42 -10.29
N VAL A 153 0.29 24.41 -11.00
CA VAL A 153 0.87 24.91 -12.25
C VAL A 153 1.89 25.99 -11.92
N ILE A 154 3.14 25.75 -12.30
CA ILE A 154 4.28 26.64 -12.04
C ILE A 154 4.71 27.27 -13.34
N GLN A 155 5.02 28.56 -13.28
CA GLN A 155 5.65 29.30 -14.35
C GLN A 155 7.10 29.62 -13.97
N ALA A 156 8.01 29.36 -14.90
CA ALA A 156 9.35 29.94 -14.92
C ALA A 156 9.36 31.04 -15.98
N LYS A 157 9.76 32.24 -15.59
CA LYS A 157 9.77 33.42 -16.45
C LYS A 157 11.15 34.06 -16.46
N ASP A 158 11.67 34.34 -17.64
CA ASP A 158 12.92 35.06 -17.78
C ASP A 158 12.74 36.56 -17.47
N MET A 159 13.82 37.21 -17.03
CA MET A 159 13.84 38.64 -16.72
C MET A 159 14.42 39.48 -17.88
N GLY A 160 14.35 38.97 -19.12
CA GLY A 160 15.00 39.54 -20.30
C GLY A 160 14.09 40.29 -21.26
N GLY A 161 14.49 41.49 -21.67
CA GLY A 161 14.04 42.13 -22.91
C GLY A 161 12.83 43.08 -22.84
N HIS A 162 12.69 43.92 -23.88
CA HIS A 162 11.78 45.08 -24.00
C HIS A 162 10.26 44.76 -23.93
N MET A 163 9.88 43.48 -23.81
CA MET A 163 8.50 43.00 -23.78
C MET A 163 8.17 42.20 -22.49
N GLY A 164 9.01 42.31 -21.45
CA GLY A 164 8.69 41.77 -20.13
C GLY A 164 8.89 40.26 -19.95
N GLY A 165 9.79 39.64 -20.72
CA GLY A 165 10.28 38.26 -20.58
C GLY A 165 9.38 37.13 -21.11
N LEU A 166 9.98 36.03 -21.58
CA LEU A 166 9.28 34.81 -22.00
C LEU A 166 9.06 33.87 -20.81
N SER A 167 8.10 32.94 -20.95
CA SER A 167 7.77 32.02 -19.87
C SER A 167 7.46 30.62 -20.36
N GLY A 168 7.83 29.63 -19.56
CA GLY A 168 7.39 28.24 -19.69
C GLY A 168 6.58 27.81 -18.46
N THR A 169 5.66 26.88 -18.64
CA THR A 169 4.83 26.34 -17.57
C THR A 169 4.99 24.84 -17.41
N THR A 170 4.87 24.34 -16.17
CA THR A 170 4.82 22.91 -15.86
C THR A 170 3.78 22.65 -14.79
N THR A 171 3.27 21.42 -14.72
CA THR A 171 2.33 21.00 -13.66
C THR A 171 3.05 20.06 -12.70
N VAL A 172 2.98 20.36 -11.41
CA VAL A 172 3.49 19.52 -10.32
C VAL A 172 2.31 18.87 -9.62
N THR A 173 2.34 17.55 -9.54
CA THR A 173 1.39 16.75 -8.77
C THR A 173 1.93 16.54 -7.36
N VAL A 174 1.20 17.00 -6.36
CA VAL A 174 1.52 16.83 -4.94
C VAL A 174 0.55 15.81 -4.33
N THR A 175 1.04 14.62 -4.03
CA THR A 175 0.29 13.56 -3.35
C THR A 175 0.53 13.64 -1.84
N LEU A 176 -0.55 13.62 -1.05
CA LEU A 176 -0.47 13.62 0.40
C LEU A 176 -0.14 12.24 0.94
N THR A 177 0.76 12.20 1.93
CA THR A 177 0.98 11.00 2.74
C THR A 177 -0.02 10.95 3.90
N ASP A 178 -0.41 9.73 4.23
CA ASP A 178 -1.39 9.40 5.25
C ASP A 178 -0.89 9.71 6.68
N VAL A 179 -1.83 10.06 7.56
CA VAL A 179 -1.61 10.21 9.00
C VAL A 179 -2.71 9.41 9.68
N ASN A 180 -2.36 8.69 10.75
CA ASN A 180 -3.34 7.92 11.50
C ASN A 180 -4.21 8.84 12.38
N ASP A 181 -5.20 9.48 11.77
CA ASP A 181 -6.11 10.42 12.41
C ASP A 181 -7.59 10.01 12.38
N ASN A 182 -7.92 8.86 11.79
CA ASN A 182 -9.26 8.30 11.85
C ASN A 182 -9.33 7.09 12.80
N PRO A 183 -10.37 7.01 13.63
CA PRO A 183 -10.61 5.82 14.42
C PRO A 183 -11.25 4.71 13.57
N PRO A 184 -10.97 3.43 13.90
CA PRO A 184 -11.68 2.32 13.29
C PRO A 184 -13.14 2.36 13.74
N LYS A 185 -14.05 1.98 12.84
CA LYS A 185 -15.49 1.95 13.13
C LYS A 185 -16.09 0.62 12.70
N PHE A 186 -16.72 -0.09 13.63
CA PHE A 186 -17.42 -1.32 13.30
C PHE A 186 -18.50 -1.07 12.24
N SER A 187 -18.57 -1.98 11.26
CA SER A 187 -19.56 -1.91 10.18
C SER A 187 -20.99 -2.09 10.69
N LYS A 188 -21.14 -2.75 11.85
CA LYS A 188 -22.41 -2.97 12.53
C LYS A 188 -22.22 -2.78 14.04
N SER A 189 -23.22 -2.24 14.72
CA SER A 189 -23.25 -2.19 16.19
C SER A 189 -23.56 -3.55 16.82
N LEU A 190 -24.26 -4.43 16.09
CA LEU A 190 -24.61 -5.79 16.49
C LEU A 190 -24.26 -6.78 15.36
N TYR A 191 -23.55 -7.85 15.74
CA TYR A 191 -23.32 -9.03 14.92
C TYR A 191 -24.02 -10.22 15.57
N GLU A 192 -24.81 -10.97 14.79
CA GLU A 192 -25.44 -12.20 15.26
C GLU A 192 -24.88 -13.38 14.46
N PHE A 193 -24.44 -14.41 15.18
CA PHE A 193 -23.96 -15.67 14.61
C PHE A 193 -24.72 -16.84 15.23
N VAL A 194 -24.99 -17.85 14.42
CA VAL A 194 -25.51 -19.15 14.86
C VAL A 194 -24.36 -20.14 14.70
N ILE A 195 -24.00 -20.82 15.79
CA ILE A 195 -22.88 -21.75 15.83
C ILE A 195 -23.38 -23.08 16.38
N PRO A 196 -23.22 -24.20 15.67
CA PRO A 196 -23.60 -25.51 16.20
C PRO A 196 -22.65 -25.92 17.33
N GLU A 197 -23.16 -26.62 18.34
CA GLU A 197 -22.36 -26.92 19.53
C GLU A 197 -21.18 -27.87 19.26
N ASP A 198 -21.34 -28.72 18.23
CA ASP A 198 -20.32 -29.65 17.74
C ASP A 198 -19.25 -28.97 16.86
N LEU A 199 -19.27 -27.63 16.75
CA LEU A 199 -18.24 -26.89 16.04
C LEU A 199 -16.85 -27.24 16.59
N ALA A 200 -15.99 -27.77 15.72
CA ALA A 200 -14.64 -28.17 16.13
C ALA A 200 -13.81 -26.98 16.67
N ILE A 201 -13.04 -27.24 17.73
CA ILE A 201 -12.11 -26.27 18.31
C ILE A 201 -11.15 -25.74 17.23
N GLY A 202 -10.91 -24.44 17.25
CA GLY A 202 -10.10 -23.70 16.30
C GLY A 202 -10.85 -23.28 15.03
N LYS A 203 -12.07 -23.77 14.79
CA LYS A 203 -12.89 -23.31 13.64
C LYS A 203 -13.47 -21.93 13.89
N ALA A 204 -13.71 -21.21 12.80
CA ALA A 204 -14.31 -19.88 12.82
C ALA A 204 -15.83 -20.00 12.92
N GLY A 205 -16.42 -19.33 13.91
CA GLY A 205 -17.87 -19.25 14.12
C GLY A 205 -18.48 -17.94 13.62
N GLY A 206 -17.66 -16.94 13.28
CA GLY A 206 -18.15 -15.67 12.77
C GLY A 206 -17.01 -14.71 12.42
N LYS A 207 -17.38 -13.61 11.75
CA LYS A 207 -16.45 -12.54 11.39
C LYS A 207 -17.04 -11.17 11.67
N VAL A 208 -16.25 -10.29 12.28
CA VAL A 208 -16.58 -8.88 12.49
C VAL A 208 -15.64 -8.01 11.67
N LYS A 209 -16.05 -6.79 11.36
CA LYS A 209 -15.23 -5.87 10.55
C LYS A 209 -15.40 -4.44 10.99
N ALA A 210 -14.30 -3.80 11.34
CA ALA A 210 -14.19 -2.36 11.45
C ALA A 210 -13.58 -1.78 10.18
N ASN A 211 -14.07 -0.60 9.78
CA ASN A 211 -13.55 0.17 8.67
C ASN A 211 -12.82 1.38 9.24
N ASP A 212 -11.64 1.65 8.71
CA ASP A 212 -10.85 2.84 8.99
C ASP A 212 -10.73 3.64 7.68
N ARG A 213 -10.68 4.98 7.78
CA ARG A 213 -10.57 5.86 6.60
C ARG A 213 -9.12 6.10 6.19
N ASP A 214 -8.19 5.83 7.09
CA ASP A 214 -6.75 5.90 6.85
C ASP A 214 -6.33 4.80 5.84
N ILE A 215 -5.05 4.77 5.45
CA ILE A 215 -4.53 3.77 4.50
C ILE A 215 -3.28 3.03 5.00
N GLY A 216 -3.02 1.86 4.43
CA GLY A 216 -1.83 1.07 4.76
C GLY A 216 -1.84 0.59 6.21
N GLU A 217 -0.71 0.73 6.91
CA GLU A 217 -0.59 0.35 8.32
C GLU A 217 -1.49 1.19 9.24
N ASN A 218 -1.74 2.45 8.87
CA ASN A 218 -2.58 3.34 9.66
C ASN A 218 -4.06 2.94 9.62
N ALA A 219 -4.49 2.11 8.67
CA ALA A 219 -5.85 1.60 8.60
C ALA A 219 -6.04 0.27 9.36
N LYS A 220 -4.96 -0.35 9.84
CA LYS A 220 -5.01 -1.70 10.39
C LYS A 220 -5.52 -1.69 11.82
N SER A 221 -6.46 -2.59 12.08
CA SER A 221 -7.09 -2.75 13.38
C SER A 221 -6.75 -4.08 14.02
N THR A 222 -6.53 -4.06 15.33
CA THR A 222 -6.47 -5.25 16.16
C THR A 222 -7.81 -5.47 16.84
N TYR A 223 -8.34 -6.70 16.79
CA TYR A 223 -9.62 -7.05 17.41
C TYR A 223 -9.41 -7.85 18.70
N SER A 224 -10.26 -7.62 19.69
CA SER A 224 -10.26 -8.36 20.96
C SER A 224 -11.66 -8.51 21.54
N ILE A 225 -11.83 -9.52 22.40
CA ILE A 225 -13.02 -9.67 23.25
C ILE A 225 -12.70 -9.00 24.58
N ILE A 226 -13.53 -8.06 25.01
CA ILE A 226 -13.31 -7.29 26.24
C ILE A 226 -14.28 -7.68 27.37
N GLU A 227 -15.47 -8.19 27.05
CA GLU A 227 -16.46 -8.63 28.04
C GLU A 227 -17.31 -9.80 27.48
N GLY A 228 -17.92 -10.61 28.36
CA GLY A 228 -18.90 -11.65 28.00
C GLY A 228 -18.33 -13.04 27.71
N ASP A 229 -17.01 -13.21 27.82
CA ASP A 229 -16.31 -14.50 27.67
C ASP A 229 -15.40 -14.82 28.87
N GLU A 230 -15.97 -14.83 30.08
CA GLU A 230 -15.22 -15.04 31.33
C GLU A 230 -14.55 -16.43 31.39
N ARG A 231 -15.06 -17.39 30.61
CA ARG A 231 -14.54 -18.75 30.54
C ARG A 231 -13.50 -18.92 29.42
N GLY A 232 -13.25 -17.92 28.58
CA GLY A 232 -12.32 -18.00 27.45
C GLY A 232 -12.72 -19.11 26.46
N ILE A 233 -14.01 -19.18 26.13
CA ILE A 233 -14.59 -20.12 25.16
C ILE A 233 -14.28 -19.67 23.74
N PHE A 234 -14.19 -18.37 23.50
CA PHE A 234 -13.94 -17.79 22.20
C PHE A 234 -12.57 -17.10 22.13
N GLU A 235 -12.11 -16.88 20.91
CA GLU A 235 -10.95 -16.06 20.60
C GLU A 235 -11.31 -15.16 19.43
N LEU A 236 -10.97 -13.89 19.53
CA LEU A 236 -11.08 -12.95 18.42
C LEU A 236 -9.69 -12.55 17.96
N SER A 237 -9.39 -12.78 16.68
CA SER A 237 -8.07 -12.53 16.10
C SER A 237 -8.20 -11.78 14.78
N THR A 238 -7.22 -10.93 14.44
CA THR A 238 -7.21 -10.22 13.15
C THR A 238 -6.69 -11.14 12.05
N ASP A 239 -7.46 -11.25 10.96
CA ASP A 239 -7.01 -11.85 9.71
C ASP A 239 -6.11 -10.84 8.95
N THR A 240 -4.87 -11.22 8.68
CA THR A 240 -3.87 -10.30 8.12
C THR A 240 -4.14 -9.92 6.66
N GLN A 241 -4.89 -10.73 5.91
CA GLN A 241 -5.19 -10.50 4.50
C GLN A 241 -6.44 -9.64 4.33
N THR A 242 -7.47 -9.93 5.12
CA THR A 242 -8.79 -9.28 4.99
C THR A 242 -9.01 -8.13 5.98
N GLN A 243 -8.16 -8.02 7.02
CA GLN A 243 -8.31 -7.09 8.15
C GLN A 243 -9.66 -7.25 8.89
N GLU A 244 -10.25 -8.44 8.82
CA GLU A 244 -11.46 -8.83 9.56
C GLU A 244 -11.08 -9.44 10.91
N GLY A 245 -11.94 -9.27 11.92
CA GLY A 245 -11.84 -9.99 13.18
C GLY A 245 -12.52 -11.35 13.06
N ILE A 246 -11.76 -12.43 13.22
CA ILE A 246 -12.25 -13.81 13.12
C ILE A 246 -12.52 -14.35 14.51
N LEU A 247 -13.79 -14.65 14.79
CA LEU A 247 -14.21 -15.28 16.03
C LEU A 247 -14.03 -16.79 15.91
N ARG A 248 -13.12 -17.37 16.69
CA ARG A 248 -12.83 -18.81 16.73
C ARG A 248 -13.26 -19.43 18.05
N LEU A 249 -13.57 -20.72 17.99
CA LEU A 249 -13.86 -21.50 19.18
C LEU A 249 -12.57 -22.02 19.83
N LYS A 250 -12.37 -21.79 21.13
CA LYS A 250 -11.23 -22.32 21.91
C LYS A 250 -11.60 -23.47 22.84
N LYS A 251 -12.87 -23.57 23.24
CA LYS A 251 -13.40 -24.63 24.11
C LYS A 251 -14.71 -25.15 23.54
N PRO A 252 -15.07 -26.42 23.76
CA PRO A 252 -16.33 -26.96 23.25
C PRO A 252 -17.52 -26.14 23.77
N LEU A 253 -18.54 -26.04 22.93
CA LEU A 253 -19.85 -25.54 23.33
C LEU A 253 -20.66 -26.69 23.92
N ASP A 254 -21.75 -26.32 24.58
CA ASP A 254 -22.68 -27.24 25.25
C ASP A 254 -24.01 -26.48 25.31
N PHE A 255 -24.94 -26.88 24.47
CA PHE A 255 -26.24 -26.25 24.29
C PHE A 255 -27.10 -26.37 25.57
N GLU A 256 -27.06 -27.53 26.24
CA GLU A 256 -27.75 -27.82 27.50
C GLU A 256 -27.29 -26.86 28.60
N SER A 257 -26.00 -26.55 28.63
CA SER A 257 -25.40 -25.64 29.60
C SER A 257 -25.67 -24.17 29.30
N LYS A 258 -25.45 -23.73 28.05
CA LYS A 258 -25.58 -22.32 27.68
C LYS A 258 -25.87 -22.13 26.19
N ARG A 259 -27.11 -21.74 25.91
CA ARG A 259 -27.66 -21.55 24.55
C ARG A 259 -27.25 -20.26 23.84
N ALA A 260 -26.69 -19.28 24.54
CA ALA A 260 -26.29 -18.03 23.93
C ALA A 260 -25.20 -17.28 24.70
N PHE A 261 -24.38 -16.54 23.95
CA PHE A 261 -23.36 -15.65 24.47
C PHE A 261 -23.59 -14.23 23.94
N THR A 262 -23.32 -13.23 24.78
CA THR A 262 -23.30 -11.82 24.40
C THR A 262 -21.91 -11.32 24.72
N LEU A 263 -21.11 -11.13 23.67
CA LEU A 263 -19.73 -10.68 23.77
C LEU A 263 -19.67 -9.20 23.42
N LYS A 264 -18.84 -8.45 24.15
CA LYS A 264 -18.46 -7.10 23.76
C LYS A 264 -17.07 -7.18 23.16
N VAL A 265 -16.94 -6.73 21.92
CA VAL A 265 -15.69 -6.76 21.16
C VAL A 265 -15.18 -5.35 20.92
N GLU A 266 -13.86 -5.19 20.87
CA GLU A 266 -13.17 -3.92 20.64
C GLU A 266 -12.30 -4.04 19.38
N ALA A 267 -12.35 -3.02 18.53
CA ALA A 267 -11.37 -2.79 17.47
C ALA A 267 -10.46 -1.65 17.90
N THR A 268 -9.14 -1.86 17.85
CA THR A 268 -8.14 -0.88 18.28
C THR A 268 -7.15 -0.56 17.18
N ASN A 269 -6.83 0.72 17.03
CA ASN A 269 -5.80 1.25 16.13
C ASN A 269 -4.90 2.23 16.90
N MET A 270 -3.62 2.34 16.54
CA MET A 270 -2.68 3.25 17.21
C MET A 270 -2.93 4.70 16.79
N ARG A 271 -3.14 5.61 17.73
CA ARG A 271 -3.29 7.03 17.39
C ARG A 271 -1.94 7.63 16.96
N PHE A 272 -1.95 8.47 15.93
CA PHE A 272 -0.76 9.22 15.50
C PHE A 272 -0.13 10.11 16.60
N GLU A 273 -0.96 10.73 17.45
CA GLU A 273 -0.53 11.45 18.65
C GLU A 273 -0.91 10.71 19.95
N PRO A 274 -0.04 9.84 20.50
CA PRO A 274 -0.36 9.08 21.71
C PRO A 274 -0.73 9.94 22.93
N SER A 275 -0.24 11.19 22.95
CA SER A 275 -0.39 12.17 24.04
C SER A 275 -1.82 12.68 24.24
N SER A 276 -2.72 12.48 23.27
CA SER A 276 -4.05 13.12 23.25
C SER A 276 -5.23 12.21 23.61
N GLY A 277 -4.99 10.96 24.04
CA GLY A 277 -6.08 10.11 24.56
C GLY A 277 -5.96 8.61 24.37
N GLY A 278 -4.74 8.08 24.21
CA GLY A 278 -4.53 6.65 23.97
C GLY A 278 -4.92 6.21 22.55
N PRO A 279 -4.91 4.89 22.27
CA PRO A 279 -5.21 4.35 20.95
C PRO A 279 -6.67 4.61 20.56
N TYR A 280 -6.93 4.71 19.25
CA TYR A 280 -8.28 4.74 18.73
C TYR A 280 -8.98 3.42 18.97
N LYS A 281 -10.23 3.49 19.42
CA LYS A 281 -11.04 2.34 19.81
C LYS A 281 -12.48 2.54 19.36
N ASP A 282 -13.12 1.44 18.98
CA ASP A 282 -14.56 1.34 18.83
C ASP A 282 -15.03 -0.03 19.36
N THR A 283 -16.29 -0.13 19.76
CA THR A 283 -16.85 -1.35 20.35
C THR A 283 -18.15 -1.76 19.67
N ALA A 284 -18.35 -3.07 19.55
CA ALA A 284 -19.59 -3.66 19.07
C ALA A 284 -20.03 -4.84 19.94
N THR A 285 -21.30 -5.22 19.80
CA THR A 285 -21.84 -6.42 20.44
C THR A 285 -21.87 -7.58 19.46
N VAL A 286 -21.41 -8.75 19.89
CA VAL A 286 -21.54 -10.01 19.16
C VAL A 286 -22.43 -10.94 19.96
N LYS A 287 -23.55 -11.35 19.38
CA LYS A 287 -24.44 -12.34 19.95
C LYS A 287 -24.22 -13.66 19.23
N VAL A 288 -23.82 -14.67 19.99
CA VAL A 288 -23.68 -16.05 19.50
C VAL A 288 -24.87 -16.82 20.02
N VAL A 289 -25.65 -17.41 19.11
CA VAL A 289 -26.68 -18.39 19.42
C VAL A 289 -26.08 -19.77 19.17
N VAL A 290 -26.15 -20.64 20.18
CA VAL A 290 -25.72 -22.03 20.05
C VAL A 290 -26.88 -22.81 19.44
N GLU A 291 -26.60 -23.54 18.38
CA GLU A 291 -27.52 -24.50 17.77
C GLU A 291 -27.23 -25.89 18.33
N ASP A 292 -28.32 -26.56 18.70
CA ASP A 292 -28.36 -27.90 19.29
C ASP A 292 -27.98 -28.95 18.23
N SER A 293 -27.06 -29.87 18.57
CA SER A 293 -26.59 -30.93 17.67
C SER A 293 -26.76 -32.31 18.32
N ASP A 294 -27.57 -33.16 17.70
CA ASP A 294 -27.94 -34.52 18.17
C ASP A 294 -26.80 -35.32 18.82
N GLU A 295 -26.98 -35.68 20.09
CA GLU A 295 -26.04 -36.44 20.90
C GLU A 295 -26.61 -37.80 21.33
N PRO A 296 -25.79 -38.87 21.44
CA PRO A 296 -26.31 -40.16 21.86
C PRO A 296 -26.73 -40.17 23.35
N PRO A 297 -27.70 -41.00 23.76
CA PRO A 297 -28.05 -41.18 25.16
C PRO A 297 -26.87 -41.62 26.04
N VAL A 298 -26.73 -41.00 27.20
CA VAL A 298 -25.68 -41.26 28.19
C VAL A 298 -26.25 -41.92 29.44
N PHE A 299 -25.62 -43.00 29.91
CA PHE A 299 -25.97 -43.63 31.18
C PHE A 299 -25.64 -42.72 32.36
N SER A 300 -26.46 -42.78 33.41
CA SER A 300 -26.27 -41.95 34.62
C SER A 300 -25.01 -42.35 35.41
N ARG A 301 -24.50 -43.56 35.20
CA ARG A 301 -23.27 -44.08 35.82
C ARG A 301 -22.44 -44.84 34.79
N ALA A 302 -21.12 -44.76 34.94
CA ALA A 302 -20.18 -45.56 34.16
C ALA A 302 -20.25 -47.07 34.52
N THR A 303 -20.62 -47.39 35.76
CA THR A 303 -20.78 -48.77 36.22
C THR A 303 -21.99 -48.89 37.15
N TYR A 304 -22.79 -49.93 36.93
CA TYR A 304 -23.85 -50.36 37.83
C TYR A 304 -23.44 -51.70 38.45
N VAL A 305 -23.36 -51.74 39.79
CA VAL A 305 -23.16 -52.98 40.54
C VAL A 305 -24.51 -53.40 41.09
N LEU A 306 -24.97 -54.56 40.66
CA LEU A 306 -26.23 -55.15 41.09
C LEU A 306 -25.96 -56.56 41.58
N GLU A 307 -26.63 -56.97 42.64
CA GLU A 307 -26.46 -58.29 43.24
C GLU A 307 -27.80 -59.03 43.21
N VAL A 308 -27.74 -60.33 42.94
CA VAL A 308 -28.92 -61.21 42.94
C VAL A 308 -28.56 -62.53 43.60
N ASN A 309 -29.48 -63.10 44.36
CA ASN A 309 -29.30 -64.41 44.98
C ASN A 309 -29.33 -65.51 43.91
N GLU A 310 -28.47 -66.53 44.04
CA GLU A 310 -28.43 -67.66 43.09
C GLU A 310 -29.76 -68.44 43.01
N ASN A 311 -30.57 -68.40 44.08
CA ASN A 311 -31.87 -69.05 44.17
C ASN A 311 -33.04 -68.10 43.85
N ALA A 312 -32.77 -66.94 43.23
CA ALA A 312 -33.81 -65.99 42.88
C ALA A 312 -34.81 -66.60 41.88
N PRO A 313 -36.13 -66.44 42.10
CA PRO A 313 -37.13 -66.97 41.19
C PRO A 313 -37.06 -66.28 39.82
N ILE A 314 -37.55 -66.97 38.79
CA ILE A 314 -37.66 -66.43 37.43
C ILE A 314 -38.46 -65.12 37.47
N ASN A 315 -37.99 -64.10 36.72
CA ASN A 315 -38.52 -62.73 36.68
C ASN A 315 -38.24 -61.87 37.93
N THR A 316 -37.25 -62.24 38.76
CA THR A 316 -36.73 -61.32 39.79
C THR A 316 -36.10 -60.09 39.14
N VAL A 317 -36.58 -58.90 39.53
CA VAL A 317 -35.99 -57.64 39.11
C VAL A 317 -34.69 -57.40 39.90
N ILE A 318 -33.57 -57.40 39.21
CA ILE A 318 -32.23 -57.26 39.81
C ILE A 318 -31.89 -55.78 40.10
N GLY A 319 -32.42 -54.89 39.28
CA GLY A 319 -32.22 -53.45 39.41
C GLY A 319 -32.69 -52.70 38.18
N THR A 320 -32.47 -51.39 38.20
CA THR A 320 -32.81 -50.49 37.09
C THR A 320 -31.59 -49.64 36.75
N VAL A 321 -31.34 -49.49 35.45
CA VAL A 321 -30.34 -48.56 34.92
C VAL A 321 -31.06 -47.38 34.28
N ASN A 322 -30.44 -46.21 34.34
CA ASN A 322 -31.05 -44.97 33.83
C ASN A 322 -30.12 -44.34 32.81
N ALA A 323 -30.61 -44.07 31.62
CA ALA A 323 -29.95 -43.24 30.62
C ALA A 323 -30.73 -41.93 30.43
N ARG A 324 -30.03 -40.88 30.02
CA ARG A 324 -30.63 -39.62 29.59
C ARG A 324 -30.06 -39.26 28.23
N ASP A 325 -30.90 -38.73 27.39
CA ASP A 325 -30.53 -38.13 26.13
C ASP A 325 -30.38 -36.61 26.38
N PRO A 326 -29.20 -36.00 26.11
CA PRO A 326 -28.97 -34.58 26.40
C PRO A 326 -29.91 -33.63 25.65
N ASP A 327 -30.20 -33.92 24.37
CA ASP A 327 -31.01 -33.09 23.47
C ASP A 327 -32.49 -33.08 23.85
N THR A 328 -32.95 -34.20 24.43
CA THR A 328 -34.35 -34.35 24.79
C THR A 328 -34.65 -33.50 26.04
N THR A 329 -35.27 -32.33 25.86
CA THR A 329 -35.76 -31.52 26.99
C THR A 329 -36.79 -32.30 27.83
N GLY A 330 -36.32 -33.05 28.82
CA GLY A 330 -37.10 -33.60 29.92
C GLY A 330 -37.61 -35.04 29.82
N SER A 331 -37.23 -35.88 28.85
CA SER A 331 -37.70 -37.28 28.82
C SER A 331 -36.58 -38.28 29.08
N LEU A 332 -36.63 -38.92 30.25
CA LEU A 332 -35.85 -40.13 30.53
C LEU A 332 -36.21 -41.19 29.48
N VAL A 333 -35.23 -41.67 28.73
CA VAL A 333 -35.36 -42.90 27.94
C VAL A 333 -35.35 -44.04 28.97
N ARG A 334 -36.54 -44.54 29.33
CA ARG A 334 -36.75 -45.62 30.30
C ARG A 334 -36.55 -46.98 29.68
#